data_AF-A0A947IPB0-F1
#
_entry.id   AF-A0A947IPB0-F1
#
_cell.length_a   1.000
_cell.length_b   1.000
_cell.length_c   1.000
_cell.angle_alpha   90.00
_cell.angle_beta   90.00
_cell.angle_gamma   90.00
#
_symmetry.space_group_name_H-M   'P 1'
#
loop_
_entity.id
_entity.type
_entity.pdbx_description
1 polymer ?
#
loop_
_entity_poly.entity_id
_entity_poly.type
_entity_poly.pdbx_seq_one_letter_code
_entity_poly.pdbx_strand_id
1 'polypeptide(L)'
;MDDFTAGGYMLSVEVTKSSALIAPEMPYGPMRSLAWGTQLSDDIVTVHFVHQGESRDGYSSDGFNAYEKAQFVKAFDMIAAVANLRFVITSDPDADFQLLLNTTEMNQNVLGYFNPPGELGAGSGVFNGSAWDREAGGNLERGGEGYATIVHELLHGLGLAHPHDRGGTSNVMSGVNSDFNDYGHAKLNQGIFTA
;
A
#
# COMPACT_ATOMS: atom_id res chain seq x y z
N MET A 1 41.88 43.34 -36.53
CA MET A 1 41.55 41.94 -36.85
C MET A 1 41.82 41.17 -35.60
N ASP A 2 40.78 40.91 -34.82
CA ASP A 2 40.74 39.84 -33.83
C ASP A 2 39.28 39.41 -33.82
N ASP A 3 39.05 38.30 -34.50
CA ASP A 3 37.77 37.70 -34.80
C ASP A 3 37.30 36.91 -33.57
N PHE A 4 36.32 37.45 -32.85
CA PHE A 4 35.58 36.70 -31.83
C PHE A 4 34.63 35.73 -32.55
N THR A 5 35.16 34.57 -32.91
CA THR A 5 34.35 33.42 -33.31
C THR A 5 33.70 32.85 -32.04
N ALA A 6 32.47 33.27 -31.78
CA ALA A 6 31.60 32.61 -30.82
C ALA A 6 31.29 31.20 -31.34
N GLY A 7 31.99 30.20 -30.81
CA GLY A 7 31.67 28.79 -31.02
C GLY A 7 30.31 28.48 -30.40
N GLY A 8 29.25 28.61 -31.19
CA GLY A 8 27.91 28.18 -30.84
C GLY A 8 27.86 26.68 -30.75
N TYR A 9 27.97 26.12 -29.54
CA TYR A 9 27.57 24.74 -29.30
C TYR A 9 26.05 24.73 -29.14
N MET A 10 25.33 24.37 -30.21
CA MET A 10 23.97 23.87 -30.05
C MET A 10 24.04 22.48 -29.43
N LEU A 11 23.46 22.32 -28.24
CA LEU A 11 23.17 21.01 -27.69
C LEU A 11 21.98 20.42 -28.47
N SER A 12 22.26 19.61 -29.49
CA SER A 12 21.23 18.75 -30.08
C SER A 12 21.22 17.42 -29.32
N VAL A 13 20.19 17.19 -28.52
CA VAL A 13 19.91 15.84 -28.01
C VAL A 13 19.20 15.09 -29.14
N GLU A 14 19.92 14.21 -29.85
CA GLU A 14 19.25 13.11 -30.53
C GLU A 14 18.68 12.19 -29.45
N VAL A 15 17.35 12.20 -29.31
CA VAL A 15 16.66 11.12 -28.62
C VAL A 15 16.77 9.89 -29.52
N THR A 16 17.90 9.18 -29.43
CA THR A 16 17.90 7.77 -29.77
C THR A 16 16.91 7.13 -28.82
N LYS A 17 15.83 6.54 -29.35
CA LYS A 17 15.00 5.61 -28.58
C LYS A 17 15.96 4.60 -27.98
N SER A 18 16.23 4.76 -26.69
CA SER A 18 17.01 3.81 -25.91
C SER A 18 16.20 2.52 -25.96
N SER A 19 16.59 1.64 -26.88
CA SER A 19 16.35 0.21 -26.75
C SER A 19 16.78 -0.13 -25.35
N ALA A 20 15.79 -0.53 -24.53
CA ALA A 20 15.90 -0.81 -23.12
C ALA A 20 17.34 -1.16 -22.72
N LEU A 21 17.99 -0.24 -22.01
CA LEU A 21 19.09 -0.63 -21.15
C LEU A 21 18.44 -1.58 -20.14
N ILE A 22 18.46 -2.87 -20.48
CA ILE A 22 18.18 -3.95 -19.56
C ILE A 22 19.24 -3.76 -18.46
N ALA A 23 18.83 -3.11 -17.37
CA ALA A 23 19.58 -3.19 -16.13
C ALA A 23 19.80 -4.69 -15.90
N PRO A 24 21.02 -5.14 -15.56
CA PRO A 24 21.24 -6.54 -15.25
C PRO A 24 20.18 -6.95 -14.22
N GLU A 25 19.40 -7.99 -14.52
CA GLU A 25 18.46 -8.54 -13.55
C GLU A 25 19.27 -8.90 -12.31
N MET A 26 19.22 -8.05 -11.29
CA MET A 26 19.60 -8.45 -9.95
C MET A 26 18.65 -9.60 -9.63
N PRO A 27 19.15 -10.83 -9.38
CA PRO A 27 18.27 -11.99 -9.16
C PRO A 27 17.32 -11.83 -7.95
N TYR A 28 17.46 -10.73 -7.21
CA TYR A 28 16.73 -10.34 -6.01
C TYR A 28 16.41 -8.83 -6.01
N GLY A 29 15.69 -8.32 -7.00
CA GLY A 29 15.14 -6.95 -6.95
C GLY A 29 14.03 -6.83 -5.89
N PRO A 30 13.83 -5.64 -5.27
CA PRO A 30 12.85 -5.43 -4.20
C PRO A 30 11.41 -5.73 -4.64
N MET A 31 11.13 -5.67 -5.94
CA MET A 31 9.81 -6.01 -6.49
C MET A 31 9.41 -7.46 -6.23
N ARG A 32 10.34 -8.41 -6.27
CA ARG A 32 10.00 -9.83 -6.04
C ARG A 32 9.69 -10.13 -4.57
N SER A 33 10.26 -9.36 -3.65
CA SER A 33 9.92 -9.46 -2.23
C SER A 33 8.62 -8.75 -1.86
N LEU A 34 8.17 -7.81 -2.69
CA LEU A 34 6.94 -7.06 -2.44
C LEU A 34 5.74 -7.61 -3.21
N ALA A 35 5.92 -8.47 -4.21
CA ALA A 35 4.80 -9.04 -4.96
C ALA A 35 4.24 -10.28 -4.24
N TRP A 36 2.98 -10.24 -3.82
CA TRP A 36 2.27 -11.41 -3.27
C TRP A 36 2.21 -12.55 -4.31
N GLY A 37 2.13 -12.21 -5.59
CA GLY A 37 2.03 -13.15 -6.71
C GLY A 37 0.66 -13.17 -7.38
N THR A 38 -0.30 -12.48 -6.77
CA THR A 38 -1.67 -12.26 -7.24
C THR A 38 -1.98 -10.77 -7.12
N GLN A 39 -2.93 -10.30 -7.91
CA GLN A 39 -3.36 -8.91 -7.95
C GLN A 39 -4.83 -8.84 -8.39
N LEU A 40 -5.45 -7.67 -8.21
CA LEU A 40 -6.76 -7.39 -8.81
C LEU A 40 -6.69 -7.43 -10.35
N SER A 41 -7.80 -7.75 -11.00
CA SER A 41 -7.87 -7.94 -12.45
C SER A 41 -8.04 -6.65 -13.25
N ASP A 42 -8.38 -5.55 -12.59
CA ASP A 42 -8.63 -4.25 -13.22
C ASP A 42 -7.95 -3.10 -12.45
N ASP A 43 -8.08 -1.88 -12.99
CA ASP A 43 -7.56 -0.64 -12.41
C ASP A 43 -8.63 0.16 -11.65
N ILE A 44 -9.83 -0.40 -11.44
CA ILE A 44 -10.95 0.25 -10.76
C ILE A 44 -11.26 -0.54 -9.49
N VAL A 45 -10.71 -0.10 -8.37
CA VAL A 45 -10.95 -0.75 -7.08
C VAL A 45 -12.25 -0.25 -6.48
N THR A 46 -13.27 -1.09 -6.45
CA THR A 46 -14.52 -0.79 -5.75
C THR A 46 -14.34 -0.98 -4.25
N VAL A 47 -14.88 -0.06 -3.46
CA VAL A 47 -14.70 -0.02 -2.00
C VAL A 47 -16.03 0.04 -1.30
N HIS A 48 -16.29 -0.93 -0.44
CA HIS A 48 -17.42 -0.96 0.46
C HIS A 48 -16.94 -0.80 1.90
N PHE A 49 -17.37 0.27 2.56
CA PHE A 49 -17.24 0.38 4.01
C PHE A 49 -18.37 -0.40 4.65
N VAL A 50 -18.05 -1.58 5.17
CA VAL A 50 -18.99 -2.53 5.77
C VAL A 50 -19.81 -1.82 6.84
N HIS A 51 -21.13 -2.00 6.79
CA HIS A 51 -22.03 -1.31 7.71
C HIS A 51 -21.97 -1.93 9.10
N GLN A 52 -22.29 -1.12 10.11
CA GLN A 52 -22.38 -1.59 11.48
C GLN A 52 -23.34 -2.79 11.59
N GLY A 53 -22.88 -3.85 12.27
CA GLY A 53 -23.62 -5.09 12.49
C GLY A 53 -23.50 -6.13 11.37
N GLU A 54 -22.89 -5.79 10.23
CA GLU A 54 -22.52 -6.76 9.20
C GLU A 54 -21.18 -7.41 9.56
N SER A 55 -20.96 -8.64 9.07
CA SER A 55 -19.73 -9.39 9.36
C SER A 55 -18.90 -9.64 8.11
N ARG A 56 -17.58 -9.63 8.27
CA ARG A 56 -16.60 -10.12 7.30
C ARG A 56 -15.52 -10.87 8.03
N ASP A 57 -15.07 -11.97 7.44
CA ASP A 57 -13.93 -12.75 7.91
C ASP A 57 -13.96 -13.11 9.42
N GLY A 58 -15.15 -13.40 9.93
CA GLY A 58 -15.36 -13.76 11.35
C GLY A 58 -15.52 -12.61 12.33
N TYR A 59 -15.39 -11.35 11.90
CA TYR A 59 -15.57 -10.16 12.73
C TYR A 59 -16.88 -9.44 12.42
N SER A 60 -17.48 -8.81 13.43
CA SER A 60 -18.63 -7.91 13.24
C SER A 60 -18.14 -6.47 13.13
N SER A 61 -18.74 -5.69 12.23
CA SER A 61 -18.35 -4.29 12.08
C SER A 61 -19.02 -3.40 13.12
N ASP A 62 -18.23 -2.53 13.74
CA ASP A 62 -18.69 -1.42 14.56
C ASP A 62 -18.98 -0.15 13.73
N GLY A 63 -18.67 -0.18 12.44
CA GLY A 63 -18.90 0.91 11.49
C GLY A 63 -17.89 2.05 11.61
N PHE A 64 -17.30 2.41 10.47
CA PHE A 64 -16.48 3.61 10.35
C PHE A 64 -17.33 4.88 10.47
N ASN A 65 -16.82 5.85 11.21
CA ASN A 65 -17.37 7.20 11.24
C ASN A 65 -16.93 8.02 10.01
N ALA A 66 -17.48 9.22 9.84
CA ALA A 66 -17.17 10.07 8.69
C ALA A 66 -15.70 10.51 8.62
N TYR A 67 -15.09 10.77 9.78
CA TYR A 67 -13.68 11.17 9.85
C TYR A 67 -12.76 10.02 9.44
N GLU A 68 -12.97 8.81 9.96
CA GLU A 68 -12.19 7.63 9.60
C GLU A 68 -12.31 7.33 8.10
N LYS A 69 -13.54 7.33 7.55
CA LYS A 69 -13.75 7.16 6.10
C LYS A 69 -12.97 8.20 5.29
N ALA A 70 -12.92 9.45 5.75
CA ALA A 70 -12.14 10.49 5.08
C ALA A 70 -10.63 10.22 5.10
N GLN A 71 -10.08 9.58 6.14
CA GLN A 71 -8.67 9.18 6.17
C GLN A 71 -8.37 8.04 5.21
N PHE A 72 -9.28 7.06 5.06
CA PHE A 72 -9.18 6.05 4.00
C PHE A 72 -9.20 6.67 2.61
N VAL A 73 -10.06 7.66 2.35
CA VAL A 73 -10.08 8.38 1.06
C VAL A 73 -8.74 9.07 0.78
N LYS A 74 -8.13 9.72 1.78
CA LYS A 74 -6.79 10.30 1.62
C LYS A 74 -5.72 9.24 1.30
N ALA A 75 -5.86 8.01 1.81
CA ALA A 75 -4.97 6.90 1.50
C ALA A 75 -5.19 6.38 0.07
N PHE A 76 -6.44 6.27 -0.38
CA PHE A 76 -6.78 5.96 -1.77
C PHE A 76 -6.17 6.98 -2.74
N ASP A 77 -6.32 8.28 -2.46
CA ASP A 77 -5.74 9.35 -3.26
C ASP A 77 -4.20 9.28 -3.30
N MET A 78 -3.57 8.94 -2.17
CA MET A 78 -2.12 8.77 -2.09
C MET A 78 -1.63 7.62 -2.97
N ILE A 79 -2.32 6.48 -2.94
CA ILE A 79 -1.97 5.30 -3.73
C ILE A 79 -2.22 5.59 -5.21
N ALA A 80 -3.39 6.14 -5.56
CA ALA A 80 -3.75 6.50 -6.94
C ALA A 80 -2.85 7.59 -7.56
N ALA A 81 -2.15 8.39 -6.73
CA ALA A 81 -1.19 9.37 -7.23
C ALA A 81 0.10 8.75 -7.79
N VAL A 82 0.41 7.51 -7.41
CA VAL A 82 1.64 6.79 -7.82
C VAL A 82 1.37 5.49 -8.57
N ALA A 83 0.13 5.03 -8.57
CA ALA A 83 -0.33 3.85 -9.29
C ALA A 83 -1.44 4.25 -10.26
N ASN A 84 -1.53 3.59 -11.43
CA ASN A 84 -2.64 3.78 -12.35
C ASN A 84 -3.88 3.02 -11.83
N LEU A 85 -4.47 3.51 -10.74
CA LEU A 85 -5.63 2.94 -10.06
C LEU A 85 -6.67 4.03 -9.80
N ARG A 86 -7.94 3.63 -9.74
CA ARG A 86 -9.06 4.49 -9.35
C ARG A 86 -9.93 3.78 -8.32
N PHE A 87 -10.09 4.40 -7.14
CA PHE A 87 -10.96 3.88 -6.10
C PHE A 87 -12.39 4.42 -6.25
N VAL A 88 -13.39 3.56 -6.10
CA VAL A 88 -14.81 3.90 -6.21
C VAL A 88 -15.57 3.39 -5.01
N ILE A 89 -16.03 4.28 -4.15
CA ILE A 89 -16.87 3.90 -3.02
C ILE A 89 -18.25 3.46 -3.54
N THR A 90 -18.71 2.32 -3.06
CA THR A 90 -19.98 1.68 -3.45
C THR A 90 -20.72 1.13 -2.23
N SER A 91 -22.02 0.89 -2.40
CA SER A 91 -22.85 0.15 -1.44
C SER A 91 -22.89 -1.36 -1.73
N ASP A 92 -22.20 -1.82 -2.77
CA ASP A 92 -22.12 -3.23 -3.14
C ASP A 92 -21.35 -4.02 -2.08
N PRO A 93 -21.97 -4.97 -1.36
CA PRO A 93 -21.30 -5.75 -0.33
C PRO A 93 -20.21 -6.69 -0.88
N ASP A 94 -20.19 -6.94 -2.19
CA ASP A 94 -19.23 -7.80 -2.89
C ASP A 94 -18.15 -6.97 -3.63
N ALA A 95 -17.95 -5.70 -3.24
CA ALA A 95 -16.88 -4.85 -3.76
C ALA A 95 -15.49 -5.47 -3.59
N ASP A 96 -14.52 -5.03 -4.39
CA ASP A 96 -13.14 -5.50 -4.34
C ASP A 96 -12.56 -5.38 -2.93
N PHE A 97 -12.77 -4.22 -2.30
CA PHE A 97 -12.36 -3.93 -0.94
C PHE A 97 -13.58 -3.84 -0.03
N GLN A 98 -13.66 -4.73 0.96
CA GLN A 98 -14.68 -4.78 1.99
C GLN A 98 -14.03 -4.40 3.32
N LEU A 99 -14.09 -3.11 3.63
CA LEU A 99 -13.39 -2.54 4.78
C LEU A 99 -14.28 -2.60 6.01
N LEU A 100 -13.82 -3.31 7.03
CA LEU A 100 -14.50 -3.51 8.29
C LEU A 100 -13.72 -2.86 9.43
N LEU A 101 -14.41 -2.05 10.24
CA LEU A 101 -13.89 -1.56 11.52
C LEU A 101 -14.37 -2.47 12.65
N ASN A 102 -13.47 -2.90 13.52
CA ASN A 102 -13.80 -3.59 14.77
C ASN A 102 -13.08 -2.90 15.94
N THR A 103 -13.79 -2.64 17.02
CA THR A 103 -13.30 -1.85 18.17
C THR A 103 -13.19 -2.67 19.46
N THR A 104 -13.55 -3.96 19.43
CA THR A 104 -13.73 -4.75 20.66
C THR A 104 -13.24 -6.19 20.59
N GLU A 105 -13.27 -6.84 19.43
CA GLU A 105 -13.02 -8.27 19.28
C GLU A 105 -11.58 -8.57 18.84
N MET A 106 -10.92 -7.63 18.15
CA MET A 106 -9.56 -7.80 17.69
C MET A 106 -8.54 -7.83 18.83
N ASN A 107 -7.52 -8.68 18.69
CA ASN A 107 -6.37 -8.71 19.59
C ASN A 107 -5.69 -7.33 19.61
N GLN A 108 -5.36 -6.82 20.80
CA GLN A 108 -4.72 -5.50 20.97
C GLN A 108 -3.37 -5.35 20.27
N ASN A 109 -2.68 -6.46 19.96
CA ASN A 109 -1.41 -6.44 19.22
C ASN A 109 -1.58 -6.51 17.70
N VAL A 110 -2.83 -6.55 17.20
CA VAL A 110 -3.14 -6.55 15.77
C VAL A 110 -3.81 -5.21 15.45
N LEU A 111 -3.11 -4.36 14.70
CA LEU A 111 -3.60 -3.04 14.30
C LEU A 111 -4.59 -3.13 13.12
N GLY A 112 -4.39 -4.11 12.26
CA GLY A 112 -5.21 -4.42 11.10
C GLY A 112 -4.70 -5.68 10.40
N TYR A 113 -5.47 -6.16 9.45
CA TYR A 113 -5.00 -7.09 8.42
C TYR A 113 -5.87 -6.96 7.17
N PHE A 114 -5.34 -7.36 6.02
CA PHE A 114 -6.08 -7.45 4.77
C PHE A 114 -5.81 -8.77 4.07
N ASN A 115 -6.86 -9.48 3.67
CA ASN A 115 -6.74 -10.71 2.89
C ASN A 115 -6.42 -10.38 1.42
N PRO A 116 -5.21 -10.72 0.92
CA PRO A 116 -4.78 -10.33 -0.42
C PRO A 116 -5.55 -11.04 -1.53
N PRO A 117 -5.51 -10.54 -2.77
CA PRO A 117 -6.15 -11.19 -3.91
C PRO A 117 -5.75 -12.67 -4.02
N GLY A 118 -6.70 -13.56 -4.32
CA GLY A 118 -6.42 -14.99 -4.49
C GLY A 118 -6.27 -15.81 -3.20
N GLU A 119 -6.30 -15.18 -2.03
CA GLU A 119 -6.37 -15.88 -0.74
C GLU A 119 -7.82 -16.15 -0.31
N LEU A 120 -8.00 -17.01 0.70
CA LEU A 120 -9.29 -17.17 1.36
C LEU A 120 -9.71 -15.83 2.01
N GLY A 121 -10.94 -15.40 1.78
CA GLY A 121 -11.44 -14.13 2.32
C GLY A 121 -10.90 -12.88 1.59
N ALA A 122 -10.26 -13.05 0.42
CA ALA A 122 -9.72 -11.97 -0.40
C ALA A 122 -10.69 -10.78 -0.51
N GLY A 123 -10.13 -9.57 -0.40
CA GLY A 123 -10.90 -8.33 -0.43
C GLY A 123 -11.37 -7.85 0.95
N SER A 124 -11.40 -8.71 1.96
CA SER A 124 -11.73 -8.29 3.34
C SER A 124 -10.53 -7.64 4.02
N GLY A 125 -10.70 -6.38 4.42
CA GLY A 125 -9.76 -5.65 5.26
C GLY A 125 -10.37 -5.35 6.62
N VAL A 126 -9.76 -5.84 7.70
CA VAL A 126 -10.27 -5.72 9.06
C VAL A 126 -9.34 -4.84 9.88
N PHE A 127 -9.88 -3.77 10.46
CA PHE A 127 -9.10 -2.73 11.12
C PHE A 127 -9.48 -2.59 12.59
N ASN A 128 -8.45 -2.48 13.45
CA ASN A 128 -8.64 -2.35 14.88
C ASN A 128 -8.87 -0.89 15.27
N GLY A 129 -10.14 -0.49 15.34
CA GLY A 129 -10.55 0.86 15.73
C GLY A 129 -10.27 1.22 17.19
N SER A 130 -9.83 0.26 18.02
CA SER A 130 -9.35 0.54 19.37
C SER A 130 -7.89 1.01 19.42
N ALA A 131 -7.16 0.86 18.30
CA ALA A 131 -5.74 1.19 18.19
C ALA A 131 -5.46 2.65 17.74
N TRP A 132 -6.50 3.45 17.48
CA TRP A 132 -6.33 4.82 17.01
C TRP A 132 -7.39 5.80 17.50
N ASP A 133 -7.08 7.09 17.37
CA ASP A 133 -8.04 8.17 17.60
C ASP A 133 -9.11 8.18 16.51
N ARG A 134 -10.36 8.24 16.93
CA ARG A 134 -11.52 8.29 16.02
C ARG A 134 -11.93 9.72 15.65
N GLU A 135 -11.13 10.72 16.04
CA GLU A 135 -11.32 12.14 15.79
C GLU A 135 -10.06 12.80 15.20
N ALA A 136 -10.21 14.01 14.67
CA ALA A 136 -9.15 14.75 14.01
C ALA A 136 -7.98 15.14 14.93
N GLY A 137 -6.79 15.23 14.35
CA GLY A 137 -5.57 15.68 15.04
C GLY A 137 -4.78 14.59 15.78
N GLY A 138 -5.16 13.31 15.60
CA GLY A 138 -4.53 12.17 16.24
C GLY A 138 -3.83 11.19 15.28
N ASN A 139 -3.73 9.94 15.72
CA ASN A 139 -2.97 8.85 15.07
C ASN A 139 -3.43 8.50 13.64
N LEU A 140 -4.65 8.88 13.27
CA LEU A 140 -5.21 8.66 11.93
C LEU A 140 -4.87 9.76 10.91
N GLU A 141 -4.17 10.82 11.30
CA GLU A 141 -3.70 11.82 10.34
C GLU A 141 -2.43 11.34 9.60
N ARG A 142 -2.15 11.92 8.43
CA ARG A 142 -0.92 11.62 7.67
C ARG A 142 0.32 11.80 8.55
N GLY A 143 1.14 10.74 8.62
CA GLY A 143 2.33 10.67 9.47
C GLY A 143 2.10 9.96 10.81
N GLY A 144 0.85 9.71 11.20
CA GLY A 144 0.50 8.85 12.32
C GLY A 144 0.61 7.36 11.98
N GLU A 145 0.80 6.55 13.01
CA GLU A 145 0.88 5.09 12.92
C GLU A 145 -0.42 4.48 12.39
N GLY A 146 -1.58 4.97 12.84
CA GLY A 146 -2.88 4.49 12.37
C GLY A 146 -3.09 4.76 10.87
N TYR A 147 -2.67 5.93 10.38
CA TYR A 147 -2.68 6.20 8.94
C TYR A 147 -1.70 5.30 8.17
N ALA A 148 -0.53 5.01 8.74
CA ALA A 148 0.42 4.07 8.15
C ALA A 148 -0.17 2.65 8.08
N THR A 149 -0.88 2.20 9.12
CA THR A 149 -1.62 0.93 9.11
C THR A 149 -2.67 0.91 8.00
N ILE A 150 -3.48 1.98 7.83
CA ILE A 150 -4.44 2.05 6.72
C ILE A 150 -3.74 1.82 5.37
N VAL A 151 -2.67 2.56 5.09
CA VAL A 151 -1.96 2.41 3.81
C VAL A 151 -1.38 1.02 3.66
N HIS A 152 -0.77 0.48 4.72
CA HIS A 152 -0.17 -0.85 4.75
C HIS A 152 -1.19 -1.94 4.36
N GLU A 153 -2.33 -1.97 5.03
CA GLU A 153 -3.37 -2.98 4.76
C GLU A 153 -3.98 -2.82 3.37
N LEU A 154 -4.19 -1.58 2.91
CA LEU A 154 -4.69 -1.36 1.55
C LEU A 154 -3.71 -1.86 0.48
N LEU A 155 -2.39 -1.76 0.72
CA LEU A 155 -1.39 -2.32 -0.19
C LEU A 155 -1.42 -3.85 -0.20
N HIS A 156 -1.71 -4.51 0.92
CA HIS A 156 -2.00 -5.95 0.93
C HIS A 156 -3.21 -6.30 0.07
N GLY A 157 -4.30 -5.53 0.17
CA GLY A 157 -5.47 -5.68 -0.70
C GLY A 157 -5.17 -5.53 -2.20
N LEU A 158 -4.11 -4.80 -2.55
CA LEU A 158 -3.63 -4.66 -3.94
C LEU A 158 -2.64 -5.77 -4.36
N GLY A 159 -2.27 -6.68 -3.46
CA GLY A 159 -1.35 -7.78 -3.75
C GLY A 159 0.11 -7.50 -3.42
N LEU A 160 0.40 -6.59 -2.49
CA LEU A 160 1.74 -6.42 -1.96
C LEU A 160 1.96 -7.34 -0.75
N ALA A 161 3.18 -7.87 -0.62
CA ALA A 161 3.62 -8.69 0.50
C ALA A 161 4.58 -7.91 1.40
N HIS A 162 4.77 -8.41 2.63
CA HIS A 162 5.80 -7.88 3.49
C HIS A 162 7.19 -8.21 2.94
N PRO A 163 8.15 -7.27 3.03
CA PRO A 163 9.52 -7.56 2.64
C PRO A 163 10.27 -8.48 3.61
N HIS A 164 9.68 -8.84 4.75
CA HIS A 164 10.31 -9.68 5.78
C HIS A 164 9.72 -11.08 5.92
N ASP A 165 8.62 -11.40 5.22
CA ASP A 165 8.02 -12.72 5.27
C ASP A 165 7.86 -13.34 3.86
N ARG A 166 6.96 -14.33 3.75
CA ARG A 166 6.66 -15.05 2.51
C ARG A 166 5.17 -15.04 2.20
N GLY A 167 4.52 -13.89 2.31
CA GLY A 167 3.13 -13.72 1.84
C GLY A 167 2.96 -14.19 0.40
N GLY A 168 2.04 -15.12 0.14
CA GLY A 168 1.82 -15.73 -1.17
C GLY A 168 3.07 -16.43 -1.73
N THR A 169 3.53 -15.96 -2.89
CA THR A 169 4.74 -16.42 -3.59
C THR A 169 5.95 -15.50 -3.41
N SER A 170 5.84 -14.49 -2.54
CA SER A 170 6.92 -13.53 -2.28
C SER A 170 8.14 -14.20 -1.64
N ASN A 171 9.28 -13.51 -1.73
CA ASN A 171 10.51 -13.88 -1.04
C ASN A 171 10.86 -12.84 0.02
N VAL A 172 11.55 -13.26 1.08
CA VAL A 172 12.17 -12.32 2.02
C VAL A 172 13.19 -11.43 1.28
N MET A 173 13.10 -10.12 1.50
CA MET A 173 13.96 -9.13 0.89
C MET A 173 15.43 -9.34 1.28
N SER A 174 16.33 -9.10 0.33
CA SER A 174 17.77 -9.28 0.57
C SER A 174 18.26 -8.46 1.78
N GLY A 175 18.95 -9.14 2.69
CA GLY A 175 19.50 -8.52 3.90
C GLY A 175 18.56 -8.52 5.10
N VAL A 176 17.29 -8.93 4.93
CA VAL A 176 16.34 -9.09 6.03
C VAL A 176 16.43 -10.51 6.59
N ASN A 177 16.56 -10.62 7.91
CA ASN A 177 16.70 -11.87 8.66
C ASN A 177 15.72 -11.96 9.85
N SER A 178 14.95 -10.91 10.12
CA SER A 178 13.93 -10.87 11.17
C SER A 178 12.77 -9.98 10.77
N ASP A 179 11.58 -10.33 11.27
CA ASP A 179 10.32 -9.62 11.01
C ASP A 179 10.34 -8.20 11.61
N PHE A 180 11.05 -8.02 12.72
CA PHE A 180 11.07 -6.76 13.48
C PHE A 180 12.48 -6.25 13.72
N ASN A 181 12.65 -4.92 13.71
CA ASN A 181 13.92 -4.22 13.97
C ASN A 181 15.08 -4.61 13.03
N ASP A 182 14.79 -5.19 11.87
CA ASP A 182 15.76 -5.46 10.81
C ASP A 182 15.32 -4.74 9.55
N TYR A 183 16.03 -3.68 9.17
CA TYR A 183 15.63 -2.84 8.03
C TYR A 183 16.15 -3.36 6.68
N GLY A 184 16.92 -4.46 6.69
CA GLY A 184 17.50 -5.04 5.49
C GLY A 184 18.55 -4.16 4.81
N HIS A 185 19.02 -4.62 3.65
CA HIS A 185 19.92 -3.82 2.82
C HIS A 185 19.20 -2.56 2.31
N ALA A 186 19.90 -1.42 2.31
CA ALA A 186 19.35 -0.11 1.94
C ALA A 186 18.14 0.38 2.78
N LYS A 187 17.87 -0.26 3.93
CA LYS A 187 16.84 0.15 4.90
C LYS A 187 15.41 0.16 4.32
N LEU A 188 15.09 -0.81 3.48
CA LEU A 188 13.82 -0.92 2.75
C LEU A 188 12.76 -1.79 3.45
N ASN A 189 13.09 -2.52 4.52
CA ASN A 189 12.09 -3.22 5.35
C ASN A 189 11.48 -2.28 6.40
N GLN A 190 10.89 -1.18 5.92
CA GLN A 190 10.17 -0.17 6.71
C GLN A 190 9.50 0.85 5.78
N GLY A 191 8.70 1.75 6.35
CA GLY A 191 8.18 2.91 5.63
C GLY A 191 9.30 3.83 5.12
N ILE A 192 9.02 4.56 4.04
CA ILE A 192 9.95 5.54 3.48
C ILE A 192 10.18 6.64 4.52
N PHE A 193 11.45 6.88 4.82
CA PHE A 193 11.90 7.97 5.68
C PHE A 193 12.79 8.91 4.86
N THR A 194 12.74 10.20 5.15
CA THR A 194 13.78 11.13 4.72
C THR A 194 14.89 11.11 5.77
N ALA A 195 16.13 10.90 5.33
CA ALA A 195 17.32 10.89 6.18
C ALA A 195 17.71 12.29 6.66
#